data_AF-A0A8J1MZQ6-F1
#
_entry.id   AF-A0A8J1MZQ6-F1
#
_cell.length_a   1.000
_cell.length_b   1.000
_cell.length_c   1.000
_cell.angle_alpha   90.00
_cell.angle_beta   90.00
_cell.angle_gamma   90.00
#
_symmetry.space_group_name_H-M   'P 1'
#
loop_
_entity.id
_entity.type
_entity.pdbx_description
1 polymer ?
#
loop_
_entity_poly.entity_id
_entity_poly.type
_entity_poly.pdbx_seq_one_letter_code
_entity_poly.pdbx_strand_id
1 'polypeptide(L)'
;MVCFPRAYLKLDLEGLLYQNPNKWSLTLQTYVQLTMLDIHTKPSFGRIGTDVFTIYSAKYIFVENLYQSCKMPEMDNAILTEWFEWIVKNIDTSVDLIVYLQTSPETCYESLKKRCREEERVIPQEYLYAIHNLHEDWLVKQMSFPVPAPVLVIDANKELEEMTQHYEENRSSILSL
;
A
#
# COMPACT_ATOMS: atom_id res chain seq x y z
N MET A 1 1.96 5.89 -2.20
CA MET A 1 3.07 6.51 -1.43
C MET A 1 3.05 5.93 -0.01
N VAL A 2 4.19 5.39 0.46
CA VAL A 2 4.30 4.59 1.69
C VAL A 2 4.00 5.44 2.93
N CYS A 3 2.88 5.17 3.59
CA CYS A 3 2.59 5.58 4.95
C CYS A 3 1.55 4.61 5.48
N PHE A 4 1.93 3.71 6.39
CA PHE A 4 0.89 3.05 7.17
C PHE A 4 0.19 4.13 7.99
N PRO A 5 -1.15 4.09 8.12
CA PRO A 5 -1.85 5.02 8.97
C PRO A 5 -1.35 4.85 10.41
N ARG A 6 -0.54 5.82 10.87
CA ARG A 6 0.04 5.92 12.22
C ARG A 6 -0.99 5.84 13.34
N ALA A 7 -2.27 6.00 13.00
CA ALA A 7 -3.39 6.05 13.93
C ALA A 7 -3.63 4.75 14.72
N TYR A 8 -3.06 3.60 14.31
CA TYR A 8 -3.39 2.31 14.94
C TYR A 8 -2.24 1.70 15.75
N LEU A 9 -1.00 2.12 15.56
CA LEU A 9 0.16 1.49 16.17
C LEU A 9 0.49 2.08 17.55
N LYS A 10 0.20 1.35 18.64
CA LYS A 10 0.69 1.66 20.00
C LYS A 10 2.22 1.48 20.16
N LEU A 11 2.86 0.81 19.21
CA LEU A 11 4.29 0.49 19.16
C LEU A 11 4.83 0.87 17.78
N ASP A 12 6.06 1.36 17.71
CA ASP A 12 6.72 1.75 16.44
C ASP A 12 7.17 0.51 15.62
N LEU A 13 6.20 -0.26 15.11
CA LEU A 13 6.47 -1.45 14.30
C LEU A 13 7.11 -1.10 12.94
N GLU A 14 6.85 0.09 12.40
CA GLU A 14 7.50 0.58 11.18
C GLU A 14 9.00 0.79 11.41
N GLY A 15 9.39 1.52 12.47
CA GLY A 15 10.79 1.70 12.83
C GLY A 15 11.50 0.39 13.14
N LEU A 16 10.84 -0.54 13.84
CA LEU A 16 11.39 -1.88 14.10
C LEU A 16 11.60 -2.68 12.81
N LEU A 17 10.66 -2.62 11.85
CA LEU A 17 10.84 -3.23 10.54
C LEU A 17 12.09 -2.67 9.86
N TYR A 18 12.24 -1.35 9.80
CA TYR A 18 13.38 -0.75 9.12
C TYR A 18 14.73 -1.09 9.79
N GLN A 19 14.75 -1.27 11.11
CA GLN A 19 15.96 -1.68 11.84
C GLN A 19 16.31 -3.16 11.63
N ASN A 20 15.33 -4.07 11.62
CA ASN A 20 15.57 -5.49 11.40
C ASN A 20 14.39 -6.15 10.66
N PRO A 21 14.36 -6.07 9.32
CA PRO A 21 13.26 -6.62 8.55
C PRO A 21 13.08 -8.12 8.76
N ASN A 22 14.16 -8.89 8.85
CA ASN A 22 14.10 -10.35 9.03
C ASN A 22 13.35 -10.76 10.30
N LYS A 23 13.45 -9.95 11.37
CA LYS A 23 12.79 -10.23 12.64
C LYS A 23 11.35 -9.72 12.69
N TRP A 24 11.07 -8.58 12.05
CA TRP A 24 9.84 -7.84 12.28
C TRP A 24 8.86 -7.86 11.08
N SER A 25 9.25 -8.47 9.95
CA SER A 25 8.39 -8.59 8.77
C SER A 25 7.06 -9.27 9.07
N LEU A 26 7.08 -10.49 9.61
CA LEU A 26 5.85 -11.22 9.94
C LEU A 26 4.99 -10.43 10.94
N THR A 27 5.61 -9.92 12.01
CA THR A 27 4.93 -9.16 13.07
C THR A 27 4.19 -7.94 12.52
N LEU A 28 4.88 -7.09 11.74
CA LEU A 28 4.27 -5.90 11.17
C LEU A 28 3.18 -6.27 10.16
N GLN A 29 3.47 -7.19 9.23
CA GLN A 29 2.51 -7.52 8.17
C GLN A 29 1.24 -8.22 8.70
N THR A 30 1.38 -9.04 9.75
CA THR A 30 0.21 -9.60 10.47
C THR A 30 -0.62 -8.49 11.09
N TYR A 31 0.02 -7.51 11.74
CA TYR A 31 -0.67 -6.38 12.34
C TYR A 31 -1.37 -5.51 11.28
N VAL A 32 -0.72 -5.28 10.14
CA VAL A 32 -1.32 -4.56 9.00
C VAL A 32 -2.59 -5.26 8.54
N GLN A 33 -2.56 -6.58 8.27
CA GLN A 33 -3.75 -7.32 7.85
C GLN A 33 -4.87 -7.24 8.90
N LEU A 34 -4.54 -7.33 10.21
CA LEU A 34 -5.51 -7.14 11.29
C LEU A 34 -6.15 -5.74 11.26
N THR A 35 -5.37 -4.68 11.10
CA THR A 35 -5.91 -3.31 11.05
C THR A 35 -6.76 -3.06 9.81
N MET A 36 -6.41 -3.64 8.66
CA MET A 36 -7.22 -3.56 7.44
C MET A 36 -8.55 -4.30 7.64
N LEU A 37 -8.51 -5.49 8.25
CA LEU A 37 -9.72 -6.24 8.61
C LEU A 37 -10.63 -5.43 9.54
N ASP A 38 -10.07 -4.78 10.56
CA ASP A 38 -10.83 -3.91 11.48
C ASP A 38 -11.45 -2.70 10.76
N ILE A 39 -10.80 -2.16 9.72
CA ILE A 39 -11.37 -1.09 8.88
C ILE A 39 -12.54 -1.63 8.05
N HIS A 40 -12.35 -2.76 7.35
CA HIS A 40 -13.38 -3.35 6.48
C HIS A 40 -14.60 -3.90 7.24
N THR A 41 -14.45 -4.25 8.52
CA THR A 41 -15.56 -4.76 9.34
C THR A 41 -16.33 -3.69 10.09
N LYS A 42 -15.86 -2.43 10.09
CA LYS A 42 -16.57 -1.32 10.71
C LYS A 42 -17.77 -0.88 9.86
N PRO A 43 -18.93 -0.57 10.47
CA PRO A 43 -20.06 -0.03 9.73
C PRO A 43 -19.70 1.30 9.06
N SER A 44 -19.66 1.33 7.73
CA SER A 44 -19.48 2.54 6.93
C SER A 44 -20.84 3.03 6.42
N PHE A 45 -21.40 4.04 7.09
CA PHE A 45 -22.61 4.71 6.60
C PHE A 45 -22.24 5.85 5.66
N GLY A 46 -22.46 5.66 4.34
CA GLY A 46 -22.45 6.73 3.34
C GLY A 46 -21.12 7.49 3.18
N ARG A 47 -20.00 6.88 3.57
CA ARG A 47 -18.66 7.46 3.35
C ARG A 47 -18.00 6.71 2.21
N ILE A 48 -17.58 7.46 1.18
CA ILE A 48 -16.51 7.02 0.29
C ILE A 48 -15.31 6.74 1.18
N GLY A 49 -15.01 5.47 1.42
CA GLY A 49 -13.83 5.04 2.13
C GLY A 49 -12.64 5.36 1.26
N THR A 50 -12.04 6.55 1.41
CA THR A 50 -10.72 6.82 0.84
C THR A 50 -9.68 6.09 1.69
N ASP A 51 -9.70 4.77 1.60
CA ASP A 51 -8.66 3.96 2.18
C ASP A 51 -7.40 4.21 1.37
N VAL A 52 -6.46 4.93 1.98
CA VAL A 52 -5.15 5.25 1.40
C VAL A 52 -4.35 3.96 1.09
N PHE A 53 -4.85 2.81 1.55
CA PHE A 53 -4.21 1.51 1.45
C PHE A 53 -5.26 0.39 1.52
N THR A 54 -5.13 -0.64 0.69
CA THR A 54 -6.03 -1.79 0.70
C THR A 54 -5.34 -3.03 1.25
N ILE A 55 -6.12 -4.05 1.63
CA ILE A 55 -5.57 -5.36 1.98
C ILE A 55 -4.78 -5.97 0.81
N TYR A 56 -5.18 -5.68 -0.44
CA TYR A 56 -4.47 -6.12 -1.65
C TYR A 56 -3.09 -5.49 -1.75
N SER A 57 -2.94 -4.18 -1.54
CA SER A 57 -1.61 -3.55 -1.58
C SER A 57 -0.72 -4.07 -0.46
N ALA A 58 -1.26 -4.34 0.74
CA ALA A 58 -0.49 -4.97 1.81
C ALA A 58 0.14 -6.30 1.38
N LYS A 59 -0.65 -7.18 0.73
CA LYS A 59 -0.15 -8.48 0.25
C LYS A 59 0.74 -8.34 -1.00
N TYR A 60 0.24 -7.73 -2.05
CA TYR A 60 0.87 -7.76 -3.38
C TYR A 60 2.06 -6.81 -3.53
N ILE A 61 2.19 -5.82 -2.64
CA ILE A 61 3.34 -4.92 -2.65
C ILE A 61 4.28 -5.20 -1.48
N PHE A 62 3.78 -5.12 -0.24
CA PHE A 62 4.68 -5.08 0.92
C PHE A 62 5.13 -6.46 1.37
N VAL A 63 4.20 -7.41 1.51
CA VAL A 63 4.55 -8.82 1.78
C VAL A 63 5.39 -9.37 0.63
N GLU A 64 4.99 -9.12 -0.62
CA GLU A 64 5.74 -9.57 -1.80
C GLU A 64 7.16 -8.98 -1.85
N ASN A 65 7.33 -7.68 -1.62
CA ASN A 65 8.66 -7.06 -1.56
C ASN A 65 9.54 -7.67 -0.45
N LEU A 66 8.97 -7.91 0.73
CA LEU A 66 9.70 -8.54 1.84
C LEU A 66 10.13 -9.97 1.48
N TYR A 67 9.28 -10.72 0.78
CA TYR A 67 9.60 -12.05 0.29
C TYR A 67 10.69 -12.02 -0.80
N GLN A 68 10.52 -11.22 -1.87
CA GLN A 68 11.48 -11.11 -2.97
C GLN A 68 12.85 -10.60 -2.53
N SER A 69 12.91 -9.79 -1.47
CA SER A 69 14.15 -9.27 -0.91
C SER A 69 14.78 -10.18 0.17
N CYS A 70 14.29 -11.41 0.32
CA CYS A 70 14.74 -12.40 1.30
C CYS A 70 14.65 -11.90 2.76
N LYS A 71 13.75 -10.94 3.03
CA LYS A 71 13.48 -10.38 4.37
C LYS A 71 12.30 -11.06 5.08
N MET A 72 11.61 -11.95 4.37
CA MET A 72 10.52 -12.77 4.88
C MET A 72 10.77 -14.22 4.46
N PRO A 73 10.91 -15.16 5.43
CA PRO A 73 10.98 -16.59 5.15
C PRO A 73 9.77 -17.10 4.36
N GLU A 74 9.95 -18.18 3.60
CA GLU A 74 8.87 -18.81 2.82
C GLU A 74 7.67 -19.21 3.69
N MET A 75 7.92 -19.77 4.88
CA MET A 75 6.85 -20.13 5.82
C MET A 75 6.04 -18.91 6.30
N ASP A 76 6.71 -17.78 6.57
CA ASP A 76 6.04 -16.55 7.00
C ASP A 76 5.18 -15.98 5.87
N ASN A 77 5.69 -16.00 4.63
CA ASN A 77 4.94 -15.60 3.45
C ASN A 77 3.73 -16.51 3.21
N ALA A 78 3.89 -17.83 3.36
CA ALA A 78 2.80 -18.79 3.22
C ALA A 78 1.68 -18.53 4.24
N ILE A 79 2.02 -18.33 5.53
CA ILE A 79 1.06 -18.01 6.59
C ILE A 79 0.31 -16.70 6.26
N LEU A 80 1.02 -15.64 5.89
CA LEU A 80 0.38 -14.36 5.53
C LEU A 80 -0.48 -14.44 4.28
N THR A 81 -0.17 -15.37 3.37
CA THR A 81 -0.97 -15.65 2.17
C THR A 81 -2.27 -16.35 2.55
N GLU A 82 -2.21 -17.39 3.40
CA GLU A 82 -3.42 -18.08 3.88
C GLU A 82 -4.35 -17.13 4.64
N TRP A 83 -3.79 -16.24 5.48
CA TRP A 83 -4.57 -15.20 6.15
C TRP A 83 -5.22 -14.23 5.15
N PHE A 84 -4.47 -13.74 4.18
CA PHE A 84 -4.98 -12.86 3.14
C PHE A 84 -6.14 -13.51 2.36
N GLU A 85 -5.95 -14.74 1.88
CA GLU A 85 -6.96 -15.50 1.15
C GLU A 85 -8.21 -15.75 2.00
N TRP A 86 -8.04 -16.08 3.28
CA TRP A 86 -9.15 -16.23 4.20
C TRP A 86 -9.92 -14.92 4.38
N ILE A 87 -9.24 -13.78 4.55
CA ILE A 87 -9.91 -12.49 4.73
C ILE A 87 -10.71 -12.13 3.47
N VAL A 88 -10.08 -12.15 2.29
CA VAL A 88 -10.74 -11.81 1.01
C VAL A 88 -11.92 -12.73 0.70
N LYS A 89 -11.85 -14.00 1.12
CA LYS A 89 -12.94 -14.96 0.92
C LYS A 89 -14.14 -14.75 1.86
N ASN A 90 -13.90 -14.32 3.09
CA ASN A 90 -14.91 -14.35 4.15
C ASN A 90 -15.42 -12.96 4.58
N ILE A 91 -14.72 -11.90 4.20
CA ILE A 91 -15.00 -10.52 4.59
C ILE A 91 -15.21 -9.70 3.32
N ASP A 92 -16.14 -8.76 3.38
CA ASP A 92 -16.34 -7.83 2.28
C ASP A 92 -15.15 -6.86 2.17
N THR A 93 -14.27 -7.17 1.22
CA THR A 93 -13.13 -6.34 0.84
C THR A 93 -13.29 -5.85 -0.60
N SER A 94 -14.53 -5.61 -1.05
CA SER A 94 -14.79 -5.08 -2.38
C SER A 94 -14.16 -3.69 -2.54
N VAL A 95 -13.60 -3.42 -3.71
CA VAL A 95 -13.05 -2.12 -4.08
C VAL A 95 -13.71 -1.73 -5.39
N ASP A 96 -14.29 -0.54 -5.44
CA ASP A 96 -14.99 -0.06 -6.62
C ASP A 96 -14.05 0.65 -7.61
N LEU A 97 -12.99 1.29 -7.09
CA LEU A 97 -11.99 2.02 -7.86
C LEU A 97 -10.66 2.03 -7.11
N ILE A 98 -9.56 1.81 -7.83
CA ILE A 98 -8.20 2.03 -7.34
C ILE A 98 -7.68 3.33 -7.95
N VAL A 99 -7.32 4.29 -7.11
CA VAL A 99 -6.62 5.51 -7.55
C VAL A 99 -5.12 5.35 -7.27
N TYR A 100 -4.33 5.21 -8.33
CA TYR A 100 -2.88 5.07 -8.25
C TYR A 100 -2.18 6.40 -8.51
N LEU A 101 -1.68 7.03 -7.45
CA LEU A 101 -0.81 8.21 -7.54
C LEU A 101 0.61 7.76 -7.94
N GLN A 102 0.87 7.78 -9.24
CA GLN A 102 2.13 7.32 -9.82
C GLN A 102 3.17 8.43 -9.71
N THR A 103 4.32 8.14 -9.09
CA THR A 103 5.45 9.08 -9.00
C THR A 103 6.76 8.31 -9.17
N SER A 104 7.78 9.01 -9.65
CA SER A 104 9.12 8.43 -9.79
C SER A 104 9.71 8.09 -8.41
N PRO A 105 10.52 7.01 -8.30
CA PRO A 105 11.25 6.68 -7.08
C PRO A 105 12.10 7.84 -6.56
N GLU A 106 12.69 8.64 -7.45
CA GLU A 106 13.52 9.80 -7.15
C GLU A 106 12.70 10.90 -6.48
N THR A 107 11.57 11.28 -7.06
CA THR A 107 10.64 12.26 -6.47
C THR A 107 10.10 11.77 -5.13
N CYS A 108 9.82 10.48 -4.99
CA CYS A 108 9.41 9.87 -3.72
C CYS A 108 10.52 9.96 -2.66
N TYR A 109 11.77 9.68 -3.05
CA TYR A 109 12.92 9.75 -2.16
C TYR A 109 13.19 11.17 -1.65
N GLU A 110 13.09 12.18 -2.52
CA GLU A 110 13.20 13.58 -2.13
C GLU A 110 12.07 13.99 -1.17
N SER A 111 10.84 13.55 -1.44
CA SER A 111 9.68 13.79 -0.58
C SER A 111 9.84 13.16 0.81
N LEU A 112 10.38 11.93 0.89
CA LEU A 112 10.72 11.27 2.15
C LEU A 112 11.76 12.06 2.95
N LYS A 113 12.81 12.54 2.28
CA LYS A 113 13.83 13.40 2.92
C LYS A 113 13.23 14.69 3.46
N LYS A 114 12.36 15.36 2.71
CA LYS A 114 11.69 16.61 3.14
C LYS A 114 10.79 16.41 4.37
N ARG A 115 10.15 15.23 4.50
CA ARG A 115 9.27 14.89 5.63
C ARG A 115 10.02 14.65 6.95
N CYS A 116 11.31 14.33 6.89
CA CYS A 116 12.19 14.24 8.06
C CYS A 116 11.70 13.32 9.19
N ARG A 117 10.99 12.22 8.88
CA ARG A 117 10.64 11.20 9.89
C ARG A 117 11.88 10.37 10.23
N GLU A 118 12.11 10.14 11.51
CA GLU A 118 13.35 9.50 12.00
C GLU A 118 13.46 8.06 11.50
N GLU A 119 12.34 7.34 11.52
CA GLU A 119 12.19 5.96 11.04
C GLU A 119 12.41 5.81 9.53
N GLU A 120 12.09 6.85 8.73
CA GLU A 120 12.19 6.80 7.27
C GLU A 120 13.62 7.11 6.76
N ARG A 121 14.52 7.63 7.60
CA ARG A 121 15.89 8.02 7.20
C ARG A 121 16.75 6.85 6.74
N VAL A 122 16.46 5.65 7.23
CA VAL A 122 17.21 4.42 6.93
C VAL A 122 16.69 3.71 5.68
N ILE A 123 15.63 4.21 5.04
CA ILE A 123 15.05 3.60 3.84
C ILE A 123 16.02 3.81 2.65
N PRO A 124 16.55 2.72 2.06
CA PRO A 124 17.46 2.81 0.93
C PRO A 124 16.69 3.16 -0.36
N GLN A 125 17.34 3.81 -1.32
CA GLN A 125 16.69 4.22 -2.58
C GLN A 125 16.22 2.99 -3.38
N GLU A 126 16.98 1.90 -3.31
CA GLU A 126 16.68 0.61 -3.94
C GLU A 126 15.34 0.03 -3.46
N TYR A 127 14.97 0.27 -2.20
CA TYR A 127 13.66 -0.14 -1.69
C TYR A 127 12.53 0.60 -2.42
N LEU A 128 12.69 1.89 -2.72
CA LEU A 128 11.67 2.67 -3.42
C LEU A 128 11.50 2.22 -4.87
N TYR A 129 12.61 1.87 -5.55
CA TYR A 129 12.52 1.26 -6.88
C TYR A 129 11.80 -0.09 -6.83
N ALA A 130 12.09 -0.95 -5.85
CA ALA A 130 11.43 -2.25 -5.71
C ALA A 130 9.91 -2.07 -5.50
N ILE A 131 9.50 -1.18 -4.60
CA ILE A 131 8.09 -0.86 -4.36
C ILE A 131 7.43 -0.26 -5.60
N HIS A 132 8.11 0.66 -6.31
CA HIS A 132 7.60 1.26 -7.53
C HIS A 132 7.36 0.20 -8.61
N ASN A 133 8.35 -0.66 -8.88
CA ASN A 133 8.25 -1.71 -9.90
C ASN A 133 7.10 -2.68 -9.59
N LEU A 134 6.89 -3.05 -8.32
CA LEU A 134 5.75 -3.90 -7.95
C LEU A 134 4.39 -3.23 -8.23
N HIS A 135 4.26 -1.91 -8.00
CA HIS A 135 3.04 -1.19 -8.38
C HIS A 135 2.88 -1.10 -9.90
N GLU A 136 3.94 -0.82 -10.64
CA GLU A 136 3.88 -0.77 -12.11
C GLU A 136 3.47 -2.12 -12.70
N ASP A 137 4.07 -3.20 -12.21
CA ASP A 137 3.77 -4.55 -12.69
C ASP A 137 2.34 -4.98 -12.32
N TRP A 138 1.83 -4.54 -11.17
CA TRP A 138 0.47 -4.88 -10.71
C TRP A 138 -0.62 -4.00 -11.34
N LEU A 139 -0.52 -2.68 -11.20
CA LEU A 139 -1.61 -1.74 -11.49
C LEU A 139 -1.59 -1.22 -12.92
N VAL A 140 -0.40 -1.12 -13.54
CA VAL A 140 -0.24 -0.55 -14.89
C VAL A 140 -0.13 -1.65 -15.93
N LYS A 141 0.84 -2.57 -15.78
CA LYS A 141 1.09 -3.66 -16.73
C LYS A 141 0.16 -4.86 -16.50
N GLN A 142 -0.40 -5.00 -15.30
CA GLN A 142 -1.30 -6.09 -14.91
C GLN A 142 -0.71 -7.48 -15.17
N MET A 143 0.58 -7.65 -14.82
CA MET A 143 1.36 -8.85 -15.09
C MET A 143 1.60 -9.73 -13.85
N SER A 144 1.45 -9.19 -12.65
CA SER A 144 1.85 -9.87 -11.40
C SER A 144 0.68 -10.51 -10.65
N PHE A 145 -0.37 -9.73 -10.36
CA PHE A 145 -1.50 -10.16 -9.53
C PHE A 145 -2.84 -9.70 -10.10
N PRO A 146 -3.97 -10.34 -9.73
CA PRO A 146 -5.29 -9.86 -10.09
C PRO A 146 -5.54 -8.44 -9.58
N VAL A 147 -6.14 -7.61 -10.44
CA VAL A 147 -6.57 -6.27 -10.06
C VAL A 147 -8.05 -6.33 -9.70
N PRO A 148 -8.45 -6.00 -8.45
CA PRO A 148 -9.82 -6.22 -7.98
C PRO A 148 -10.82 -5.18 -8.47
N ALA A 149 -10.36 -4.07 -9.06
CA ALA A 149 -11.17 -2.94 -9.49
C ALA A 149 -10.53 -2.21 -10.68
N PRO A 150 -11.28 -1.35 -11.41
CA PRO A 150 -10.69 -0.39 -12.34
C PRO A 150 -9.59 0.45 -11.69
N VAL A 151 -8.56 0.79 -12.46
CA VAL A 151 -7.43 1.61 -11.99
C VAL A 151 -7.45 2.97 -12.68
N LEU A 152 -7.52 4.03 -11.91
CA LEU A 152 -7.28 5.40 -12.34
C LEU A 152 -5.84 5.78 -11.96
N VAL A 153 -4.99 5.98 -12.97
CA VAL A 153 -3.60 6.41 -12.76
C VAL A 153 -3.52 7.92 -12.84
N ILE A 154 -3.00 8.55 -11.79
CA ILE A 154 -2.75 9.99 -11.73
C ILE A 154 -1.24 10.20 -11.64
N ASP A 155 -0.66 10.90 -12.62
CA ASP A 155 0.76 11.27 -12.60
C ASP A 155 1.01 12.35 -11.56
N ALA A 156 1.58 11.92 -10.44
CA ALA A 156 1.91 12.74 -9.28
C ALA A 156 3.30 13.38 -9.35
N ASN A 157 3.98 13.33 -10.50
CA ASN A 157 5.16 14.15 -10.77
C ASN A 157 4.80 15.54 -11.32
N LYS A 158 3.54 15.74 -11.73
CA LYS A 158 3.02 17.00 -12.26
C LYS A 158 2.69 18.00 -11.16
N GLU A 159 2.59 19.26 -11.54
CA GLU A 159 2.16 20.33 -10.65
C GLU A 159 0.73 20.08 -10.14
N LEU A 160 0.44 20.60 -8.94
CA LEU A 160 -0.83 20.40 -8.25
C LEU A 160 -2.04 20.81 -9.09
N GLU A 161 -1.89 21.86 -9.90
CA GLU A 161 -2.93 22.36 -10.80
C GLU A 161 -3.33 21.31 -11.85
N GLU A 162 -2.34 20.67 -12.49
CA GLU A 162 -2.58 19.60 -13.47
C GLU A 162 -3.19 18.35 -12.83
N MET A 163 -2.70 17.97 -11.65
CA MET A 163 -3.27 16.85 -10.90
C MET A 163 -4.72 17.11 -10.50
N THR A 164 -5.02 18.34 -10.09
CA THR A 164 -6.38 18.76 -9.70
C THR A 164 -7.30 18.75 -10.90
N GLN A 165 -6.84 19.22 -12.06
CA GLN A 165 -7.62 19.12 -13.30
C GLN A 165 -7.94 17.66 -13.64
N HIS A 166 -6.94 16.78 -13.59
CA HIS A 166 -7.14 15.36 -13.86
C HIS A 166 -8.12 14.70 -12.88
N TYR A 167 -8.06 15.08 -11.60
CA TYR A 167 -9.03 14.66 -10.60
C TYR A 167 -10.45 15.15 -10.94
N GLU A 168 -10.61 16.43 -11.30
CA GLU A 168 -11.91 17.02 -11.65
C GLU A 168 -12.53 16.37 -12.91
N GLU A 169 -11.72 16.07 -13.93
CA GLU A 169 -12.15 15.36 -15.14
C GLU A 169 -12.68 13.95 -14.83
N ASN A 170 -12.15 13.31 -13.78
CA ASN A 170 -12.54 11.96 -13.34
C ASN A 170 -13.46 11.98 -12.11
N ARG A 171 -13.89 13.17 -11.65
CA ARG A 171 -14.62 13.34 -10.39
C ARG A 171 -15.92 12.56 -10.33
N SER A 172 -16.64 12.48 -11.44
CA SER A 172 -17.85 11.66 -11.53
C SER A 172 -17.54 10.20 -11.24
N SER A 173 -16.57 9.60 -11.93
CA SER A 173 -16.14 8.21 -11.71
C SER A 173 -15.62 7.95 -10.28
N ILE A 174 -14.96 8.94 -9.66
CA ILE A 174 -14.43 8.83 -8.29
C ILE A 174 -15.56 8.92 -7.24
N LEU A 175 -16.59 9.74 -7.48
CA LEU A 175 -17.64 10.05 -6.50
C LEU A 175 -19.00 9.40 -6.80
N SER A 176 -19.16 8.70 -7.92
CA SER A 176 -20.42 8.06 -8.35
C SER A 176 -20.63 6.65 -7.79
N LEU A 177 -19.85 6.25 -6.80
CA LEU A 177 -19.86 4.91 -6.19
C LEU A 177 -20.50 4.97 -4.80
#